data_AF-A0A811ZC90-F1
#
_entry.id   AF-A0A811ZC90-F1
#
_cell.length_a   1.000
_cell.length_b   1.000
_cell.length_c   1.000
_cell.angle_alpha   90.00
_cell.angle_beta   90.00
_cell.angle_gamma   90.00
#
_symmetry.space_group_name_H-M   'P 1'
#
loop_
_entity.id
_entity.type
_entity.pdbx_description
1 polymer ?
#
loop_
_entity_poly.entity_id
_entity_poly.type
_entity_poly.pdbx_seq_one_letter_code
_entity_poly.pdbx_strand_id
1 'polypeptide(L)' 'MAGRLATFLKDAWAKLPVLLASFTIGGLTVILPTLSPFTKYATMINQAMPYNYPVPL' A
#
# COMPACT_ATOMS: atom_id res chain seq x y z
N MET A 1 4.21 16.58 -23.13
CA MET A 1 4.29 16.60 -21.64
C MET A 1 4.90 15.32 -21.06
N ALA A 2 4.52 14.12 -21.53
CA ALA A 2 5.06 12.84 -21.03
C ALA A 2 6.60 12.72 -21.06
N GLY A 3 7.26 13.25 -22.10
CA GLY A 3 8.72 13.24 -22.20
C GLY A 3 9.42 14.03 -21.09
N ARG A 4 8.85 15.15 -20.63
CA ARG A 4 9.41 15.97 -19.54
C ARG A 4 9.31 15.29 -18.18
N LEU A 5 8.25 14.51 -17.97
CA LEU A 5 8.06 13.74 -16.75
C LEU A 5 9.04 12.56 -16.68
N ALA A 6 9.22 11.85 -17.80
CA ALA A 6 10.17 10.75 -17.89
C ALA A 6 11.62 11.21 -17.66
N THR A 7 12.02 12.36 -18.21
CA THR A 7 13.36 12.93 -17.95
C THR A 7 13.54 13.32 -16.49
N PHE A 8 12.52 13.93 -15.87
CA PHE A 8 12.57 14.27 -14.44
C PHE A 8 12.69 13.02 -13.54
N LEU A 9 11.90 11.98 -13.82
CA LEU A 9 11.95 10.71 -13.07
C LEU A 9 13.33 10.04 -13.20
N LYS A 10 13.93 10.05 -14.39
CA LYS A 10 15.27 9.52 -14.63
C LYS A 10 16.33 10.29 -13.84
N ASP A 11 16.27 11.62 -13.84
CA ASP A 11 17.19 12.48 -13.09
C ASP A 11 16.99 12.34 -11.56
N ALA A 12 15.74 12.28 -11.11
CA ALA A 12 15.41 12.09 -9.70
C ALA A 12 15.88 10.72 -9.19
N TRP A 13 15.81 9.67 -10.02
CA TRP A 13 16.39 8.37 -9.68
C TRP A 13 17.92 8.41 -9.60
N ALA A 14 18.58 9.13 -10.50
CA ALA A 14 20.04 9.24 -10.50
C ALA A 14 20.58 10.05 -9.31
N LYS A 15 19.85 11.10 -8.87
CA LYS A 15 20.31 12.04 -7.84
C LYS A 15 19.76 11.73 -6.45
N LEU A 16 18.51 11.29 -6.37
CA LEU A 16 17.75 11.10 -5.13
C LEU A 16 17.00 9.76 -5.11
N PRO A 17 17.70 8.62 -5.33
CA PRO A 17 17.05 7.31 -5.45
C PRO A 17 16.26 6.93 -4.19
N VAL A 18 16.80 7.23 -3.01
CA VAL A 18 16.16 6.91 -1.72
C VAL A 18 14.85 7.67 -1.54
N LEU A 19 14.84 8.96 -1.87
CA LEU A 19 13.62 9.77 -1.77
C LEU A 19 12.58 9.29 -2.77
N LEU A 20 12.96 9.07 -4.03
CA LEU A 20 12.03 8.60 -5.05
C LEU A 20 11.42 7.23 -4.68
N ALA A 21 12.23 6.31 -4.16
CA ALA A 21 11.75 5.02 -3.65
C ALA A 21 10.82 5.17 -2.43
N SER A 22 11.14 6.07 -1.50
CA SER A 22 10.29 6.27 -0.30
C SER A 22 8.89 6.80 -0.66
N PHE A 23 8.81 7.75 -1.61
CA PHE A 23 7.54 8.28 -2.07
C PHE A 23 6.73 7.26 -2.88
N THR A 24 7.39 6.46 -3.73
CA THR A 24 6.69 5.42 -4.50
C THR A 24 6.16 4.32 -3.58
N ILE A 25 6.96 3.83 -2.64
CA ILE A 25 6.53 2.83 -1.66
C ILE A 25 5.39 3.39 -0.81
N GLY A 26 5.54 4.58 -0.22
CA GLY A 26 4.50 5.19 0.61
C GLY A 26 3.20 5.43 -0.16
N GLY A 27 3.29 5.92 -1.41
CA GLY A 27 2.14 6.10 -2.29
C GLY A 27 1.42 4.78 -2.59
N LEU A 28 2.19 3.72 -2.90
CA LEU A 28 1.61 2.39 -3.11
C LEU A 28 0.95 1.87 -1.84
N THR A 29 1.57 2.01 -0.66
CA THR A 29 0.98 1.55 0.62
C THR A 29 -0.40 2.17 0.89
N VAL A 30 -0.64 3.42 0.49
CA VAL A 30 -1.95 4.08 0.65
C VAL A 30 -2.97 3.60 -0.37
N ILE A 31 -2.56 3.42 -1.63
CA ILE A 31 -3.48 3.12 -2.73
C ILE A 31 -3.85 1.63 -2.78
N LEU A 32 -2.87 0.74 -2.61
CA LEU A 32 -3.04 -0.71 -2.82
C LEU A 32 -4.14 -1.35 -1.96
N PRO A 33 -4.31 -1.01 -0.66
CA PRO A 33 -5.36 -1.60 0.17
C PRO A 33 -6.78 -1.33 -0.35
N THR A 34 -7.00 -0.17 -0.98
CA THR A 34 -8.33 0.21 -1.51
C THR A 34 -8.67 -0.49 -2.82
N LEU A 35 -7.64 -0.84 -3.62
CA LEU A 35 -7.80 -1.55 -4.90
C LEU A 35 -7.76 -3.07 -4.75
N SER A 36 -7.12 -3.58 -3.69
CA SER A 36 -6.95 -5.01 -3.49
C SER A 36 -8.26 -5.68 -3.08
N PRO A 37 -8.75 -6.70 -3.82
CA PRO A 37 -9.92 -7.47 -3.41
C PRO A 37 -9.65 -8.30 -2.15
N PHE A 38 -8.38 -8.48 -1.77
CA PHE A 38 -7.99 -9.33 -0.65
C PHE A 38 -8.07 -8.64 0.72
N THR A 39 -8.12 -7.31 0.77
CA THR A 39 -8.16 -6.53 2.02
C THR A 39 -9.35 -6.94 2.92
N LYS A 40 -10.47 -7.35 2.32
CA LYS A 40 -11.67 -7.84 3.02
C LYS A 40 -11.37 -9.08 3.88
N TYR A 41 -10.58 -10.02 3.37
CA TYR A 41 -10.32 -11.29 4.06
C TYR A 41 -9.49 -11.09 5.32
N ALA A 42 -8.58 -10.11 5.34
CA ALA A 42 -7.85 -9.76 6.55
C ALA A 42 -8.81 -9.36 7.68
N THR A 43 -9.86 -8.61 7.37
CA THR A 43 -10.89 -8.23 8.36
C THR A 43 -11.70 -9.45 8.82
N MET A 44 -12.12 -10.31 7.88
CA MET A 44 -12.86 -11.54 8.20
C MET A 44 -12.07 -12.47 9.12
N ILE A 45 -10.76 -12.65 8.87
CA ILE A 45 -9.88 -13.46 9.70
C ILE A 45 -9.80 -12.90 11.12
N ASN A 46 -9.60 -11.59 11.25
CA ASN A 46 -9.52 -10.94 12.57
C ASN A 46 -10.84 -11.06 13.35
N GLN A 47 -12.00 -10.97 12.67
CA GLN A 47 -13.31 -11.14 13.30
C GLN A 47 -13.62 -12.59 13.69
N ALA A 48 -13.11 -13.56 12.92
CA ALA A 48 -13.30 -14.97 13.20
C ALA A 48 -12.49 -15.46 14.41
N MET A 49 -11.50 -14.67 14.88
CA MET A 49 -10.62 -15.10 15.96
C MET A 49 -11.29 -14.94 17.33
N PRO A 50 -11.55 -16.04 18.07
CA PRO A 50 -12.29 -15.99 19.32
C PRO A 50 -11.38 -15.62 20.48
N TYR A 51 -11.12 -14.33 20.66
CA TYR A 51 -10.35 -13.84 21.82
C TYR A 51 -11.11 -13.97 23.15
N ASN A 52 -12.44 -13.92 23.09
CA ASN A 52 -13.33 -14.03 24.24
C ASN A 52 -14.11 -15.35 24.17
N TYR A 53 -14.56 -15.84 25.32
CA TYR A 53 -15.39 -17.03 25.39
C TYR A 53 -16.76 -16.77 24.73
N PRO A 54 -17.18 -17.57 23.71
CA PRO A 54 -18.48 -17.39 23.10
C PRO A 54 -19.58 -17.90 24.05
N VAL A 55 -20.39 -16.97 24.55
CA VAL A 55 -21.52 -17.30 25.43
C VAL A 55 -22.71 -17.75 24.58
N PRO A 56 -23.27 -18.95 24.80
CA PRO A 56 -24.48 -19.39 24.12
C PRO A 56 -25.68 -18.55 24.54
N LEU A 57 -26.53 -18.20 23.57
CA LEU A 57 -27.79 -17.48 23.77
C LEU A 57 -28.91 -18.41 24.27
#